data_AF-A0A1G2UG38-F1
#
_entry.id   AF-A0A1G2UG38-F1
#
_cell.length_a   1.000
_cell.length_b   1.000
_cell.length_c   1.000
_cell.angle_alpha   90.00
_cell.angle_beta   90.00
_cell.angle_gamma   90.00
#
_symmetry.space_group_name_H-M   'P 1'
#
loop_
_entity.id
_entity.type
_entity.pdbx_description
1 polymer ?
#
loop_
_entity_poly.entity_id
_entity_poly.type
_entity_poly.pdbx_seq_one_letter_code
_entity_poly.pdbx_strand_id
1 'polypeptide(L)'
;MINLTMKSRIMFGVYLVCFMRKLKNPFIAESFVLLVLASVLIYFVSIPSVLINMSTSESFYSYFMSAFFDTELLVQSSVVLTAVTILFFVRNISLYTVLRQRLN
;
A
#
# COMPACT_ATOMS: atom_id res chain seq x y z
N MET A 1 -22.54 5.04 -34.13
CA MET A 1 -22.30 4.89 -32.67
C MET A 1 -21.34 3.76 -32.28
N ILE A 2 -20.73 3.01 -33.21
CA ILE A 2 -19.85 1.85 -32.93
C ILE A 2 -18.38 2.25 -32.64
N ASN A 3 -17.99 3.49 -32.97
CA ASN A 3 -16.59 3.94 -32.93
C ASN A 3 -16.07 4.25 -31.51
N LEU A 4 -16.94 4.74 -30.60
CA LEU A 4 -16.54 5.15 -29.24
C LEU A 4 -16.16 3.96 -28.35
N THR A 5 -16.88 2.83 -28.45
CA THR A 5 -16.64 1.64 -27.63
C THR A 5 -15.37 0.89 -28.05
N MET A 6 -15.10 0.79 -29.36
CA MET A 6 -13.83 0.24 -29.87
C MET A 6 -12.63 1.12 -29.49
N LYS A 7 -12.72 2.44 -29.69
CA LYS A 7 -11.66 3.38 -29.35
C LYS A 7 -11.31 3.34 -27.85
N SER A 8 -12.32 3.22 -26.98
CA SER A 8 -12.15 3.06 -25.53
C SER A 8 -11.37 1.79 -25.17
N ARG A 9 -11.73 0.63 -25.74
CA ARG A 9 -11.00 -0.63 -25.51
C ARG A 9 -9.54 -0.57 -25.94
N ILE A 10 -9.26 0.01 -27.11
CA ILE A 10 -7.90 0.17 -27.61
C ILE A 10 -7.10 1.10 -26.69
N MET A 11 -7.68 2.22 -26.27
CA MET A 11 -7.02 3.13 -25.33
C MET A 11 -6.73 2.48 -23.97
N PHE A 12 -7.65 1.67 -23.44
CA PHE A 12 -7.42 0.91 -22.21
C PHE A 12 -6.20 -0.01 -22.35
N GLY A 13 -6.07 -0.73 -23.47
CA GLY A 13 -4.90 -1.57 -23.74
C GLY A 13 -3.58 -0.79 -23.79
N VAL A 14 -3.56 0.37 -24.47
CA VAL A 14 -2.38 1.25 -24.53
C VAL A 14 -2.01 1.79 -23.15
N TYR A 15 -3.00 2.21 -22.35
CA TYR A 15 -2.76 2.65 -20.97
C TYR A 15 -2.23 1.52 -20.09
N LEU A 16 -2.76 0.30 -20.24
CA LEU A 16 -2.32 -0.87 -19.49
C LEU A 16 -0.87 -1.21 -19.80
N VAL A 17 -0.47 -1.22 -21.08
CA VAL A 17 0.94 -1.44 -21.49
C VAL A 17 1.85 -0.33 -20.98
N CYS A 18 1.43 0.94 -21.05
CA CYS A 18 2.18 2.07 -20.51
C CYS A 18 2.35 1.97 -18.99
N PHE A 19 1.30 1.56 -18.28
CA PHE A 19 1.31 1.31 -16.84
C PHE A 19 2.27 0.18 -16.47
N MET A 20 2.23 -0.95 -17.18
CA MET A 20 3.18 -2.05 -16.98
C MET A 20 4.64 -1.64 -17.21
N ARG A 21 4.90 -0.73 -18.16
CA ARG A 21 6.25 -0.18 -18.36
C ARG A 21 6.69 0.71 -17.19
N LYS A 22 5.78 1.50 -16.60
CA LYS A 22 6.07 2.35 -15.43
C LYS A 22 6.28 1.53 -14.14
N LEU A 23 5.64 0.37 -14.01
CA LEU A 23 5.86 -0.58 -12.92
C LEU A 23 7.29 -1.15 -12.87
N LYS A 24 8.10 -0.98 -13.93
CA LYS A 24 9.54 -1.30 -13.87
C LYS A 24 10.32 -0.40 -12.92
N ASN A 25 9.79 0.78 -12.59
CA ASN A 25 10.41 1.63 -11.58
C ASN A 25 10.03 1.09 -10.18
N PRO A 26 11.01 0.69 -9.35
CA PRO A 26 10.74 0.11 -8.02
C PRO A 26 9.89 1.03 -7.15
N PHE A 27 10.08 2.35 -7.24
CA PHE A 27 9.28 3.31 -6.48
C PHE A 27 7.79 3.26 -6.86
N ILE A 28 7.48 3.15 -8.16
CA ILE A 28 6.10 3.13 -8.64
C ILE A 28 5.44 1.80 -8.27
N ALA A 29 6.16 0.69 -8.39
CA ALA A 29 5.68 -0.63 -7.99
C ALA A 29 5.38 -0.70 -6.49
N GLU A 30 6.30 -0.25 -5.64
CA GLU A 30 6.14 -0.28 -4.18
C GLU A 30 5.02 0.63 -3.72
N SER A 31 4.93 1.84 -4.29
CA SER A 31 3.82 2.77 -4.00
C SER A 31 2.47 2.18 -4.39
N PHE A 32 2.40 1.48 -5.53
CA PHE A 32 1.18 0.82 -5.96
C PHE A 32 0.79 -0.34 -5.02
N VAL A 33 1.74 -1.18 -4.63
CA VAL A 33 1.50 -2.26 -3.67
C VAL A 33 1.01 -1.72 -2.33
N LEU A 34 1.64 -0.65 -1.81
CA LEU A 34 1.20 0.01 -0.58
C LEU A 34 -0.22 0.55 -0.69
N LEU A 35 -0.58 1.14 -1.84
CA LEU A 35 -1.92 1.66 -2.07
C LEU A 35 -2.96 0.53 -2.08
N VAL A 36 -2.67 -0.59 -2.74
CA VAL A 36 -3.54 -1.77 -2.74
C VAL A 36 -3.70 -2.31 -1.31
N LEU A 37 -2.61 -2.51 -0.57
CA LEU A 37 -2.67 -3.00 0.81
C LEU A 37 -3.44 -2.05 1.73
N ALA A 38 -3.22 -0.74 1.62
CA ALA A 38 -3.96 0.26 2.37
C ALA A 38 -5.47 0.20 2.06
N SER A 39 -5.84 0.05 0.78
CA SER A 39 -7.26 -0.07 0.39
C SER A 39 -7.92 -1.33 0.97
N VAL A 40 -7.20 -2.45 1.00
CA VAL A 40 -7.67 -3.70 1.62
C VAL A 40 -7.85 -3.49 3.12
N LEU A 41 -6.87 -2.92 3.81
CA LEU A 41 -6.96 -2.67 5.25
C LEU A 41 -8.12 -1.74 5.62
N ILE A 42 -8.34 -0.67 4.86
CA ILE A 42 -9.46 0.27 5.09
C ILE A 42 -10.82 -0.41 4.87
N TYR A 43 -10.90 -1.38 3.97
CA TYR A 43 -12.13 -2.14 3.74
C TYR A 43 -12.49 -3.03 4.93
N PHE A 44 -11.51 -3.70 5.54
CA PHE A 44 -11.72 -4.62 6.66
C PHE A 44 -11.68 -3.96 8.04
N VAL A 45 -10.98 -2.82 8.18
CA VAL A 45 -10.71 -2.20 9.46
C VAL A 45 -11.21 -0.74 9.47
N SER A 46 -12.10 -0.45 10.42
CA SER A 46 -12.58 0.90 10.67
C SER A 46 -11.52 1.75 11.39
N ILE A 47 -10.86 2.65 10.66
CA ILE A 47 -9.89 3.60 11.22
C ILE A 47 -10.48 4.42 12.39
N PRO A 48 -11.70 5.00 12.30
CA PRO A 48 -12.26 5.78 13.40
C PRO A 48 -12.42 4.96 14.68
N SER A 49 -12.90 3.71 14.56
CA SER A 49 -13.09 2.82 15.71
C SER A 49 -11.76 2.47 16.36
N VAL A 50 -10.73 2.17 15.54
CA VAL A 50 -9.38 1.91 16.06
C VAL A 50 -8.83 3.11 16.79
N LEU A 51 -8.94 4.32 16.23
CA LEU A 51 -8.42 5.54 16.86
C LEU A 51 -9.12 5.88 18.17
N ILE A 52 -10.46 5.76 18.22
CA ILE A 52 -11.23 6.03 19.45
C ILE A 52 -10.82 5.04 20.55
N ASN A 53 -10.82 3.74 20.25
CA ASN A 53 -10.47 2.69 21.22
C ASN A 53 -8.99 2.76 21.64
N MET A 54 -8.11 3.16 20.72
CA MET A 54 -6.70 3.35 21.03
C MET A 54 -6.50 4.56 21.95
N SER A 55 -7.25 5.65 21.76
CA SER A 55 -7.17 6.85 22.60
C SER A 55 -7.71 6.67 24.02
N THR A 56 -8.63 5.72 24.22
CA THR A 56 -9.21 5.38 25.52
C THR A 56 -8.48 4.25 26.23
N SER A 57 -7.55 3.57 25.55
CA SER A 57 -6.72 2.51 26.14
C SER A 57 -5.61 3.09 27.02
N GLU A 58 -5.37 2.46 28.17
CA GLU A 58 -4.25 2.78 29.06
C GLU A 58 -2.88 2.51 28.41
N SER A 59 -2.80 1.53 27.51
CA SER A 59 -1.57 1.17 26.81
C SER A 59 -1.83 0.86 25.33
N PHE A 60 -1.24 1.68 24.47
CA PHE A 60 -1.27 1.52 23.02
C PHE A 60 -0.79 0.15 22.56
N TYR A 61 0.28 -0.36 23.20
CA TYR A 61 0.85 -1.66 22.85
C TYR A 61 -0.11 -2.80 23.22
N SER A 62 -0.69 -2.77 24.41
CA SER A 62 -1.63 -3.81 24.85
C SER A 62 -2.88 -3.87 23.98
N TYR A 63 -3.42 -2.69 23.61
CA TYR A 63 -4.55 -2.58 22.72
C TYR A 63 -4.21 -3.10 21.31
N PHE A 64 -3.07 -2.68 20.76
CA PHE A 64 -2.61 -3.17 19.46
C PHE A 64 -2.48 -4.69 19.45
N MET A 65 -1.84 -5.28 20.48
CA MET A 65 -1.67 -6.72 20.55
C MET A 65 -3.01 -7.46 20.65
N SER A 66 -3.92 -7.02 21.53
CA SER A 66 -5.26 -7.62 21.62
C SER A 66 -6.00 -7.52 20.29
N ALA A 67 -6.08 -6.32 19.71
CA ALA A 67 -6.76 -6.11 18.44
C ALA A 67 -6.13 -6.91 17.29
N PHE A 68 -4.80 -7.08 17.27
CA PHE A 68 -4.11 -7.88 16.27
C PHE A 68 -4.44 -9.36 16.41
N PHE A 69 -4.34 -9.93 17.63
CA PHE A 69 -4.62 -11.35 17.85
C PHE A 69 -6.10 -11.72 17.66
N ASP A 70 -7.01 -10.79 17.94
CA ASP A 70 -8.46 -11.02 17.83
C ASP A 70 -9.01 -10.80 16.40
N THR A 71 -8.19 -10.35 15.44
CA THR A 71 -8.61 -10.18 14.04
C THR A 71 -8.43 -11.42 13.18
N GLU A 72 -9.13 -11.46 12.05
CA GLU A 72 -9.02 -12.54 11.07
C GLU A 72 -7.60 -12.67 10.48
N LEU A 73 -7.19 -13.90 10.15
CA LEU A 73 -5.87 -14.20 9.54
C LEU A 73 -5.56 -13.35 8.31
N LEU A 74 -6.58 -13.02 7.50
CA LEU A 74 -6.41 -12.15 6.33
C LEU A 74 -5.98 -10.74 6.73
N VAL A 75 -6.60 -10.16 7.76
CA VAL A 75 -6.24 -8.83 8.27
C VAL A 75 -4.84 -8.87 8.89
N GLN A 76 -4.55 -9.89 9.72
CA GLN A 76 -3.23 -10.07 10.33
C GLN A 76 -2.12 -10.15 9.27
N SER A 77 -2.28 -11.02 8.27
CA SER A 77 -1.31 -11.18 7.20
C SER A 77 -1.13 -9.90 6.36
N SER A 78 -2.22 -9.17 6.10
CA SER A 78 -2.19 -7.88 5.39
C SER A 78 -1.42 -6.81 6.19
N VAL A 79 -1.63 -6.72 7.51
CA VAL A 79 -0.89 -5.80 8.39
C VAL A 79 0.60 -6.11 8.38
N VAL A 80 0.98 -7.38 8.52
CA VAL A 80 2.39 -7.81 8.48
C VAL A 80 3.02 -7.51 7.12
N LEU A 81 2.32 -7.83 6.03
CA LEU A 81 2.81 -7.57 4.67
C LEU A 81 2.97 -6.06 4.41
N THR A 82 2.05 -5.24 4.94
CA THR A 82 2.12 -3.78 4.87
C THR A 82 3.35 -3.27 5.64
N ALA A 83 3.61 -3.77 6.85
CA ALA A 83 4.79 -3.39 7.62
C ALA A 83 6.09 -3.73 6.89
N VAL A 84 6.19 -4.94 6.31
CA VAL A 84 7.36 -5.38 5.55
C VAL A 84 7.56 -4.52 4.29
N THR A 85 6.50 -4.24 3.54
CA THR A 85 6.59 -3.40 2.33
C THR A 85 6.99 -1.96 2.64
N ILE A 86 6.52 -1.39 3.76
CA ILE A 86 6.97 -0.07 4.23
C ILE A 86 8.49 -0.08 4.52
N LEU A 87 9.01 -1.12 5.18
CA LEU A 87 10.45 -1.22 5.45
C LEU A 87 11.28 -1.25 4.16
N PHE A 88 10.85 -2.02 3.16
CA PHE A 88 11.51 -2.04 1.85
C PHE A 88 11.43 -0.68 1.15
N PHE A 89 10.27 -0.02 1.19
CA PHE A 89 10.07 1.30 0.62
C PHE A 89 11.01 2.35 1.25
N VAL A 90 11.09 2.38 2.58
CA VAL A 90 12.00 3.29 3.32
C VAL A 90 13.45 2.98 2.99
N ARG A 91 13.84 1.70 2.94
CA ARG A 91 15.20 1.29 2.54
C ARG A 91 15.53 1.78 1.14
N ASN A 92 14.62 1.65 0.18
CA ASN A 92 14.84 2.09 -1.20
C ASN A 92 14.94 3.60 -1.32
N ILE A 93 14.11 4.35 -0.59
CA ILE A 93 14.24 5.82 -0.50
C ILE A 93 15.62 6.19 0.05
N SER A 94 16.03 5.56 1.16
CA SER A 94 17.32 5.83 1.80
C SER A 94 18.51 5.52 0.88
N LEU A 95 18.48 4.39 0.17
CA LEU A 95 19.53 4.06 -0.80
C LEU A 95 19.57 5.07 -1.94
N TYR A 96 18.41 5.48 -2.45
CA TYR A 96 18.34 6.47 -3.53
C TYR A 96 18.86 7.84 -3.10
N THR A 97 18.53 8.31 -1.89
CA THR A 97 19.04 9.59 -1.38
C THR A 97 20.55 9.55 -1.18
N VAL A 98 21.10 8.46 -0.62
CA VAL A 98 22.54 8.28 -0.44
C VAL A 98 23.28 8.22 -1.78
N LEU A 99 22.78 7.48 -2.76
CA LEU A 99 23.39 7.41 -4.10
C LEU A 99 23.35 8.75 -4.82
N ARG A 100 22.24 9.50 -4.70
CA ARG A 100 22.09 10.84 -5.28
C ARG A 100 23.08 11.83 -4.67
N GLN A 101 23.36 11.75 -3.36
CA GLN A 101 24.34 12.58 -2.69
C GLN A 101 25.79 12.29 -3.10
N ARG A 102 26.09 11.05 -3.55
CA ARG A 102 27.44 10.68 -4.03
C ARG A 102 27.71 11.02 -5.50
N LEU A 103 26.66 11.29 -6.28
CA LEU A 103 26.74 11.63 -7.70
C LEU A 103 26.75 13.15 -7.98
N ASN A 104 26.46 13.96 -6.95
CA ASN A 104 26.60 15.42 -6.95
C ASN A 104 27.88 15.83 -6.22
#